data_AF-A0A0S1MIR7-F1
#
_entry.id   AF-A0A0S1MIR7-F1
#
_cell.length_a   1.000
_cell.length_b   1.000
_cell.length_c   1.000
_cell.angle_alpha   90.00
_cell.angle_beta   90.00
_cell.angle_gamma   90.00
#
_symmetry.space_group_name_H-M   'P 1'
#
loop_
_entity.id
_entity.type
_entity.pdbx_description
1 polymer ?
#
loop_
_entity_poly.entity_id
_entity_poly.type
_entity_poly.pdbx_seq_one_letter_code
_entity_poly.pdbx_strand_id
1 'polypeptide(L)' 'MTGDDSVGLRWQSSALLALQEAAEAYLVHLFEDTNLCAIHAKRVTIMQRDMQLARRIRGTPWASEVL' A
#
# COMPACT_ATOMS: atom_id res chain seq x y z
N MET A 1 24.16 -11.45 -17.60
CA MET A 1 24.66 -10.52 -16.57
C MET A 1 23.54 -10.28 -15.56
N THR A 2 23.24 -11.29 -14.74
CA THR A 2 22.37 -11.14 -13.56
C THR A 2 23.30 -10.74 -12.42
N GLY A 3 23.44 -9.43 -12.20
CA GLY A 3 24.10 -8.89 -11.03
C GLY A 3 23.23 -9.23 -9.82
N ASP A 4 23.45 -10.40 -9.27
CA ASP A 4 22.93 -10.78 -7.98
C ASP A 4 23.78 -10.03 -6.95
N ASP A 5 23.30 -8.88 -6.48
CA ASP A 5 23.84 -8.16 -5.32
C ASP A 5 23.60 -8.95 -4.01
N SER A 6 23.59 -10.28 -4.08
CA SER A 6 23.42 -11.21 -2.96
C SER A 6 24.68 -11.32 -2.11
N VAL A 7 25.22 -10.18 -1.69
CA VAL A 7 25.82 -10.14 -0.37
C VAL A 7 24.66 -10.36 0.60
N GLY A 8 24.50 -11.60 1.08
CA GLY A 8 23.32 -12.08 1.81
C GLY A 8 22.77 -11.07 2.82
N LEU A 9 21.66 -10.42 2.45
CA LEU A 9 21.01 -9.41 3.25
C LEU A 9 20.51 -10.05 4.56
N ARG A 10 21.04 -9.59 5.70
CA ARG A 10 20.61 -10.08 7.03
C ARG A 10 19.69 -9.06 7.68
N TRP A 11 18.51 -9.51 8.09
CA TRP A 11 17.52 -8.68 8.77
C TRP A 11 17.50 -8.99 10.27
N GLN A 12 17.29 -7.95 11.07
CA GLN A 12 16.94 -8.13 12.47
C GLN A 12 15.46 -8.56 12.57
N SER A 13 15.13 -9.40 13.55
CA SER A 13 13.72 -9.80 13.78
C SER A 13 12.82 -8.60 14.05
N SER A 14 13.30 -7.61 14.79
CA SER A 14 12.61 -6.34 15.04
C SER A 14 12.39 -5.51 13.77
N ALA A 15 13.32 -5.56 12.81
CA ALA A 15 13.16 -4.85 11.54
C ALA A 15 12.01 -5.44 10.71
N LEU A 16 11.85 -6.77 10.74
CA LEU A 16 10.72 -7.44 10.08
C LEU A 16 9.38 -7.10 10.75
N LEU A 17 9.34 -7.04 12.08
CA LEU A 17 8.14 -6.63 12.83
C LEU A 17 7.76 -5.18 12.51
N ALA A 18 8.72 -4.25 12.52
CA ALA A 18 8.46 -2.85 12.19
C ALA A 18 7.89 -2.69 10.76
N LEU A 19 8.39 -3.47 9.79
CA LEU A 19 7.86 -3.47 8.43
C LEU A 19 6.42 -4.02 8.36
N GLN A 20 6.13 -5.09 9.09
CA GLN A 20 4.79 -5.65 9.15
C GLN A 20 3.80 -4.69 9.80
N GLU A 21 4.14 -4.09 10.94
CA GLU A 21 3.31 -3.09 11.61
C GLU A 21 3.04 -1.87 10.72
N ALA A 22 4.07 -1.35 10.03
CA ALA A 22 3.91 -0.24 9.11
C ALA A 22 3.03 -0.61 7.91
N ALA A 23 3.20 -1.82 7.36
CA ALA A 23 2.40 -2.31 6.23
C ALA A 23 0.93 -2.49 6.61
N GLU A 24 0.65 -3.07 7.77
CA GLU A 24 -0.71 -3.25 8.27
C GLU A 24 -1.37 -1.91 8.56
N ALA A 25 -0.68 -1.01 9.26
CA ALA A 25 -1.19 0.33 9.51
C ALA A 25 -1.53 1.04 8.20
N TYR A 26 -0.64 0.99 7.20
CA TYR A 26 -0.89 1.58 5.90
C TYR A 26 -2.12 0.97 5.20
N LEU A 27 -2.23 -0.36 5.17
CA LEU A 27 -3.34 -1.05 4.52
C LEU A 27 -4.68 -0.78 5.22
N VAL A 28 -4.71 -0.74 6.56
CA VAL A 28 -5.92 -0.40 7.33
C VAL A 28 -6.42 0.98 6.94
N HIS A 29 -5.58 2.01 6.98
CA HIS A 29 -5.98 3.36 6.59
C HIS A 29 -6.38 3.46 5.10
N LEU A 30 -5.73 2.70 4.22
CA LEU A 30 -6.12 2.66 2.81
C LEU A 30 -7.50 2.02 2.62
N PHE A 31 -7.82 0.97 3.36
CA PHE A 31 -9.12 0.31 3.29
C PHE A 31 -10.24 1.15 3.91
N GLU A 32 -9.96 1.95 4.94
CA GLU A 32 -10.89 2.94 5.47
C GLU A 32 -11.33 3.94 4.39
N ASP A 33 -10.37 4.52 3.65
CA ASP A 33 -10.68 5.45 2.54
C ASP A 33 -11.38 4.74 1.37
N THR A 34 -10.96 3.51 1.07
CA THR A 34 -11.58 2.69 0.03
C THR A 34 -13.05 2.41 0.38
N ASN A 35 -13.35 2.15 1.64
CA ASN A 35 -14.70 1.96 2.14
C ASN A 35 -15.53 3.25 2.01
N LEU A 36 -14.97 4.41 2.36
CA LEU A 36 -15.63 5.70 2.15
C LEU A 36 -15.96 5.95 0.67
N CYS A 37 -15.05 5.58 -0.25
CA CYS A 37 -15.30 5.67 -1.70
C CYS A 37 -16.43 4.72 -2.17
N ALA A 38 -16.49 3.51 -1.62
CA ALA A 38 -17.56 2.56 -1.93
C ALA A 38 -18.93 3.08 -1.46
N ILE A 39 -18.98 3.62 -0.22
CA ILE A 39 -20.18 4.22 0.37
C ILE A 39 -20.63 5.45 -0.41
N HIS A 40 -19.69 6.31 -0.83
CA HIS A 40 -19.97 7.46 -1.70
C HIS A 40 -20.67 7.05 -3.00
N ALA A 41 -20.31 5.89 -3.55
CA ALA A 41 -20.95 5.29 -4.73
C ALA A 41 -22.16 4.39 -4.40
N LYS A 42 -22.76 4.51 -3.20
CA LYS A 42 -23.94 3.77 -2.73
C LYS A 42 -23.77 2.23 -2.73
N ARG A 43 -22.57 1.74 -2.42
CA ARG A 43 -22.27 0.31 -2.28
C ARG A 43 -21.70 -0.01 -0.91
N VAL A 44 -21.78 -1.29 -0.54
CA VAL A 44 -21.15 -1.83 0.68
C VAL A 44 -19.90 -2.66 0.34
N THR A 45 -19.87 -3.30 -0.84
CA THR A 45 -18.71 -4.05 -1.32
C THR A 45 -17.68 -3.10 -1.94
N ILE A 46 -16.46 -3.13 -1.38
CA ILE A 46 -15.30 -2.43 -1.95
C ILE A 46 -14.88 -3.07 -3.27
N MET A 47 -14.46 -2.25 -4.23
CA MET A 47 -14.00 -2.69 -5.55
C MET A 47 -12.65 -2.04 -5.88
N GLN A 48 -11.93 -2.59 -6.85
CA GLN A 48 -10.62 -2.05 -7.26
C GLN A 48 -10.66 -0.56 -7.62
N ARG A 49 -11.75 -0.09 -8.24
CA ARG A 49 -11.94 1.34 -8.58
C ARG A 49 -11.98 2.26 -7.36
N ASP A 50 -12.48 1.78 -6.23
CA ASP A 50 -12.58 2.57 -4.99
C ASP A 50 -11.19 2.79 -4.40
N MET A 51 -10.36 1.74 -4.44
CA MET A 51 -8.97 1.80 -3.99
C MET A 51 -8.11 2.66 -4.93
N GLN A 52 -8.31 2.54 -6.24
CA GLN A 52 -7.65 3.40 -7.23
C GLN A 52 -8.00 4.87 -7.00
N LEU A 53 -9.27 5.18 -6.73
CA LEU A 53 -9.71 6.53 -6.42
C LEU A 53 -9.11 7.04 -5.10
N ALA A 54 -9.16 6.25 -4.03
CA ALA A 54 -8.57 6.60 -2.74
C ALA A 54 -7.07 6.91 -2.85
N ARG A 55 -6.32 6.06 -3.56
CA ARG A 55 -4.88 6.28 -3.83
C ARG A 55 -4.63 7.56 -4.64
N ARG A 56 -5.46 7.81 -5.66
CA ARG A 56 -5.36 9.02 -6.48
C ARG A 56 -5.61 10.30 -5.66
N ILE A 57 -6.58 10.27 -4.74
CA ILE A 57 -6.88 11.41 -3.85
C ILE A 57 -5.78 11.63 -2.82
N ARG A 58 -5.19 10.56 -2.27
CA ARG A 58 -4.05 10.64 -1.34
C ARG A 58 -2.79 11.27 -1.96
N GLY A 59 -2.77 11.51 -3.27
CA GLY A 59 -1.62 12.12 -3.96
C GLY A 59 -0.35 11.28 -3.83
N THR A 60 -0.49 9.96 -3.70
CA THR A 60 0.65 9.13 -3.37
C THR A 60 1.58 8.97 -4.57
N PRO A 61 2.88 9.37 -4.49
CA PRO A 61 3.71 9.61 -5.67
C PRO A 61 4.25 8.33 -6.33
N TRP A 62 4.07 7.16 -5.70
CA TRP A 62 4.82 5.95 -6.09
C TRP A 62 4.46 5.38 -7.47
N ALA A 63 3.46 5.93 -8.16
CA ALA A 63 3.14 5.59 -9.55
C ALA A 63 3.52 6.68 -10.56
N SER A 64 3.94 7.87 -10.11
CA SER A 64 4.28 9.00 -10.99
C SER A 64 5.73 9.46 -10.93
N GLU A 65 6.57 8.87 -10.05
CA GLU A 65 8.01 9.18 -9.96
C GLU A 65 8.93 7.97 -10.28
N VAL A 66 8.46 7.02 -11.10
CA VAL A 66 9.30 5.96 -11.70
C VAL A 66 9.09 5.88 -13.21
N LEU A 67 9.05 7.05 -13.87
CA LEU A 67 9.39 7.25 -15.28
C LEU A 67 10.22 8.53 -15.41
#